data_AF-A0A953YUZ7-F1
#
_entry.id   AF-A0A953YUZ7-F1
#
_cell.length_a   1.000
_cell.length_b   1.000
_cell.length_c   1.000
_cell.angle_alpha   90.00
_cell.angle_beta   90.00
_cell.angle_gamma   90.00
#
_symmetry.space_group_name_H-M   'P 1'
#
loop_
_entity.id
_entity.type
_entity.pdbx_description
1 polymer ?
#
loop_
_entity_poly.entity_id
_entity_poly.type
_entity_poly.pdbx_seq_one_letter_code
_entity_poly.pdbx_strand_id
1 'polypeptide(L)'
;MLRLPAYAIGAGVIALVLSTVPVRADVAPHGGEIQTFQDKEEPKPDIAGERKAVVDKAWTYLKTMYNKPAPREDRRQIQAGWGPKAMNVPYTALVLQGLLGTHVWSDDDEMIKSSVIWLVESQEASGDWSFMPGVEQVKGMQAVYITSIVAQLFGDLNKDGAWKGKLDDSLAKAADYLKQAQVGDPDGPAADYEKDKTGYGGWGYSREEIGNGRKPASNMSTSTFAIDALHACGVKEDHPMWERALTFLKRNQNAGEVQDEGWQATDSKGRKIKPAGKDSPDHGGATYAEESSDGMQENEDGTVTFFSYGTMTYNLLRAYLFAGLDKDSVGVKLATGWIQRNYTVERVPGLRNEKDYEKGLYYYYMSMGKTLNLLGEDTIEEPERGLKHDWRADLVTVLKKHQNEDGSWLNSNSAYQENSPVLCTAYALEALRNTQK
;
A
#
# COMPACT_ATOMS: atom_id res chain seq x y z
N MET A 1 -54.52 1.38 1.09
CA MET A 1 -53.82 0.23 1.71
C MET A 1 -53.99 -0.97 0.80
N LEU A 2 -53.07 -1.14 -0.15
CA LEU A 2 -53.16 -2.19 -1.17
C LEU A 2 -52.42 -3.45 -0.69
N ARG A 3 -53.18 -4.53 -0.52
CA ARG A 3 -52.70 -5.92 -0.49
C ARG A 3 -52.54 -6.40 -1.94
N LEU A 4 -51.43 -7.06 -2.25
CA LEU A 4 -51.22 -7.86 -3.47
C LEU A 4 -50.94 -9.32 -3.06
N PRO A 5 -51.39 -10.32 -3.83
CA PRO A 5 -51.37 -11.73 -3.44
C PRO A 5 -50.11 -12.50 -3.90
N ALA A 6 -49.90 -13.63 -3.23
CA ALA A 6 -48.90 -14.65 -3.50
C ALA A 6 -49.18 -15.44 -4.79
N TYR A 7 -48.12 -15.94 -5.43
CA TYR A 7 -48.16 -17.11 -6.30
C TYR A 7 -46.99 -18.06 -6.00
N ALA A 8 -47.28 -19.34 -6.17
CA ALA A 8 -46.65 -20.47 -5.52
C ALA A 8 -45.49 -21.13 -6.28
N ILE A 9 -44.66 -21.76 -5.44
CA ILE A 9 -43.73 -22.88 -5.59
C ILE A 9 -43.99 -23.81 -6.79
N GLY A 10 -42.91 -24.12 -7.52
CA GLY A 10 -42.80 -25.27 -8.41
C GLY A 10 -41.38 -25.83 -8.39
N ALA A 11 -41.20 -26.99 -7.78
CA ALA A 11 -39.96 -27.75 -7.73
C ALA A 11 -39.64 -28.40 -9.09
N GLY A 12 -38.37 -28.39 -9.49
CA GLY A 12 -37.89 -29.02 -10.72
C GLY A 12 -36.48 -29.58 -10.54
N VAL A 13 -36.41 -30.86 -10.19
CA VAL A 13 -35.22 -31.70 -10.09
C VAL A 13 -34.63 -31.91 -11.49
N ILE A 14 -33.34 -31.61 -11.72
CA ILE A 14 -32.63 -32.04 -12.92
C ILE A 14 -31.81 -33.28 -12.57
N ALA A 15 -32.26 -34.41 -13.07
CA ALA A 15 -31.61 -35.71 -12.96
C ALA A 15 -30.50 -35.86 -14.02
N LEU A 16 -29.34 -36.37 -13.56
CA LEU A 16 -28.27 -36.91 -14.38
C LEU A 16 -28.80 -38.03 -15.28
N VAL A 17 -28.55 -37.93 -16.59
CA VAL A 17 -28.65 -39.06 -17.52
C VAL A 17 -27.23 -39.49 -17.88
N LEU A 18 -26.79 -40.58 -17.26
CA LEU A 18 -25.65 -41.39 -17.69
C LEU A 18 -26.12 -42.26 -18.86
N SER A 19 -25.65 -41.99 -20.07
CA SER A 19 -25.77 -42.92 -21.19
C SER A 19 -24.50 -43.75 -21.32
N THR A 20 -24.59 -45.00 -20.91
CA THR A 20 -23.59 -46.05 -21.19
C THR A 20 -23.79 -46.56 -22.62
N VAL A 21 -22.77 -46.44 -23.47
CA VAL A 21 -22.70 -47.10 -24.80
C VAL A 21 -21.54 -48.09 -24.76
N PRO A 22 -21.70 -49.33 -25.29
CA PRO A 22 -20.82 -50.44 -24.98
C PRO A 22 -19.49 -50.40 -25.75
N VAL A 23 -18.46 -50.92 -25.09
CA VAL A 23 -17.15 -51.22 -25.69
C VAL A 23 -17.34 -52.32 -26.74
N ARG A 24 -17.01 -52.01 -28.01
CA ARG A 24 -16.80 -53.00 -29.06
C ARG A 24 -15.36 -52.85 -29.53
N ALA A 25 -14.55 -53.88 -29.26
CA ALA A 25 -13.21 -54.02 -29.79
C ALA A 25 -13.33 -54.54 -31.23
N ASP A 26 -12.89 -53.74 -32.20
CA ASP A 26 -12.48 -54.22 -33.52
C ASP A 26 -11.37 -53.29 -34.04
N VAL A 27 -10.17 -53.86 -34.14
CA VAL A 27 -8.95 -53.20 -34.61
C VAL A 27 -8.83 -53.42 -36.11
N ALA A 28 -8.76 -52.34 -36.89
CA ALA A 28 -8.23 -52.34 -38.25
C ALA A 28 -7.30 -51.12 -38.42
N PRO A 29 -6.08 -51.28 -38.95
CA PRO A 29 -5.15 -50.17 -39.09
C PRO A 29 -5.49 -49.40 -40.37
N HIS A 30 -5.87 -48.13 -40.24
CA HIS A 30 -5.81 -47.17 -41.33
C HIS A 30 -4.74 -46.15 -40.98
N GLY A 31 -3.67 -46.15 -41.77
CA GLY A 31 -2.61 -45.16 -41.71
C GLY A 31 -3.14 -43.80 -42.12
N GLY A 32 -3.57 -43.02 -41.14
CA GLY A 32 -3.71 -41.57 -41.25
C GLY A 32 -2.49 -40.92 -40.64
N GLU A 33 -1.82 -40.05 -41.38
CA GLU A 33 -0.75 -39.20 -40.87
C GLU A 33 -1.26 -38.44 -39.63
N ILE A 34 -0.60 -38.65 -38.49
CA ILE A 34 -0.77 -37.82 -37.31
C ILE A 34 -0.18 -36.45 -37.68
N GLN A 35 -1.03 -35.49 -38.01
CA GLN A 35 -0.63 -34.09 -37.97
C GLN A 35 -0.27 -33.78 -36.52
N THR A 36 1.03 -33.73 -36.24
CA THR A 36 1.55 -33.12 -35.02
C THR A 36 1.09 -31.67 -35.03
N PHE A 37 0.09 -31.34 -34.21
CA PHE A 37 -0.13 -29.96 -33.79
C PHE A 37 1.15 -29.54 -33.08
N GLN A 38 2.03 -28.85 -33.79
CA GLN A 38 3.05 -28.05 -33.14
C GLN A 38 2.26 -27.01 -32.36
N ASP A 39 2.26 -27.12 -31.03
CA ASP A 39 1.93 -26.01 -30.16
C ASP A 39 2.79 -24.85 -30.63
N LYS A 40 2.18 -23.90 -31.34
CA LYS A 40 2.81 -22.61 -31.56
C LYS A 40 2.90 -22.02 -30.16
N GLU A 41 4.08 -22.10 -29.55
CA GLU A 41 4.39 -21.31 -28.37
C GLU A 41 3.97 -19.88 -28.68
N GLU A 42 2.90 -19.41 -28.03
CA GLU A 42 2.54 -18.01 -28.09
C GLU A 42 3.77 -17.22 -27.63
N PRO A 43 4.16 -16.16 -28.35
CA PRO A 43 5.31 -15.36 -27.94
C PRO A 43 5.06 -14.87 -26.51
N LYS A 44 6.03 -15.16 -25.62
CA LYS A 44 5.96 -14.70 -24.22
C LYS A 44 5.70 -13.19 -24.21
N PRO A 45 4.78 -12.69 -23.36
CA PRO A 45 4.47 -11.26 -23.30
C PRO A 45 5.74 -10.43 -23.08
N ASP A 46 5.92 -9.37 -23.86
CA ASP A 46 7.00 -8.39 -23.65
C ASP A 46 6.63 -7.47 -22.49
N ILE A 47 6.73 -7.99 -21.26
CA ILE A 47 6.37 -7.27 -20.04
C ILE A 47 7.19 -5.98 -19.89
N ALA A 48 8.45 -5.97 -20.33
CA ALA A 48 9.29 -4.79 -20.28
C ALA A 48 8.80 -3.70 -21.24
N GLY A 49 8.48 -4.06 -22.48
CA GLY A 49 7.89 -3.16 -23.47
C GLY A 49 6.51 -2.65 -23.07
N GLU A 50 5.67 -3.52 -22.49
CA GLU A 50 4.36 -3.15 -21.97
C GLU A 50 4.46 -2.14 -20.82
N ARG A 51 5.32 -2.42 -19.83
CA ARG A 51 5.60 -1.49 -18.74
C ARG A 51 6.06 -0.14 -19.30
N LYS A 52 7.00 -0.15 -20.26
CA LYS A 52 7.51 1.07 -20.89
C LYS A 52 6.37 1.89 -21.51
N ALA A 53 5.50 1.25 -22.30
CA ALA A 53 4.39 1.91 -22.98
C ALA A 53 3.36 2.50 -21.98
N VAL A 54 3.05 1.76 -20.92
CA VAL A 54 2.14 2.20 -19.86
C VAL A 54 2.70 3.42 -19.11
N VAL A 55 4.00 3.40 -18.78
CA VAL A 55 4.71 4.54 -18.16
C VAL A 55 4.77 5.77 -19.10
N ASP A 56 5.04 5.58 -20.39
CA ASP A 56 5.06 6.68 -21.38
C ASP A 56 3.70 7.42 -21.45
N LYS A 57 2.62 6.65 -21.43
CA LYS A 57 1.25 7.18 -21.47
C LYS A 57 0.90 7.92 -20.17
N ALA A 58 1.28 7.35 -19.02
CA ALA A 58 1.11 7.97 -17.71
C ALA A 58 1.88 9.29 -17.61
N TRP A 59 3.11 9.33 -18.11
CA TRP A 59 3.89 10.56 -18.13
C TRP A 59 3.26 11.62 -19.05
N THR A 60 2.74 11.20 -20.20
CA THR A 60 2.00 12.10 -21.10
C THR A 60 0.80 12.72 -20.40
N TYR A 61 0.00 11.94 -19.66
CA TYR A 61 -1.08 12.44 -18.83
C TYR A 61 -0.57 13.47 -17.80
N LEU A 62 0.44 13.11 -17.01
CA LEU A 62 0.94 13.95 -15.91
C LEU A 62 1.48 15.29 -16.40
N LYS A 63 2.10 15.36 -17.58
CA LYS A 63 2.50 16.63 -18.21
C LYS A 63 1.31 17.58 -18.44
N THR A 64 0.12 17.04 -18.75
CA THR A 64 -1.10 17.86 -18.92
C THR A 64 -1.68 18.34 -17.58
N MET A 65 -1.26 17.73 -16.47
CA MET A 65 -1.73 18.04 -15.12
C MET A 65 -0.76 18.93 -14.34
N TYR A 66 0.43 19.18 -14.88
CA TYR A 66 1.45 20.02 -14.26
C TYR A 66 0.97 21.47 -14.11
N ASN A 67 1.03 22.01 -12.89
CA ASN A 67 0.55 23.37 -12.54
C ASN A 67 -0.89 23.69 -12.96
N LYS A 68 -1.74 22.67 -13.19
CA LYS A 68 -3.12 22.87 -13.63
C LYS A 68 -3.99 23.31 -12.44
N PRO A 69 -4.68 24.47 -12.53
CA PRO A 69 -5.57 24.92 -11.46
C PRO A 69 -6.83 24.04 -11.38
N ALA A 70 -7.42 23.95 -10.18
CA ALA A 70 -8.73 23.32 -10.00
C ALA A 70 -9.84 24.12 -10.73
N PRO A 71 -10.97 23.49 -11.15
CA PRO A 71 -12.05 24.15 -11.89
C PRO A 71 -12.71 25.35 -11.18
N ARG A 72 -12.45 25.57 -9.88
CA ARG A 72 -12.90 26.75 -9.14
C ARG A 72 -11.71 27.66 -8.88
N GLU A 73 -11.77 28.87 -9.44
CA GLU A 73 -10.71 29.87 -9.37
C GLU A 73 -10.26 30.14 -7.92
N ASP A 74 -9.04 29.73 -7.60
CA ASP A 74 -8.29 30.22 -6.43
C ASP A 74 -6.98 30.86 -6.93
N ARG A 75 -6.96 32.19 -6.96
CA ARG A 75 -5.97 33.05 -7.63
C ARG A 75 -4.55 33.07 -7.03
N ARG A 76 -4.22 32.19 -6.09
CA ARG A 76 -2.82 32.03 -5.63
C ARG A 76 -2.15 30.98 -6.53
N GLN A 77 -1.05 31.33 -7.19
CA GLN A 77 -0.38 30.50 -8.19
C GLN A 77 0.13 29.19 -7.55
N ILE A 78 0.00 28.05 -8.24
CA ILE A 78 0.72 26.81 -7.91
C ILE A 78 2.19 27.08 -8.29
N GLN A 79 3.11 26.94 -7.34
CA GLN A 79 4.52 27.30 -7.56
C GLN A 79 5.25 26.24 -8.42
N ALA A 80 4.99 24.94 -8.21
CA ALA A 80 5.39 23.84 -9.10
C ALA A 80 4.62 22.56 -8.73
N GLY A 81 4.44 21.63 -9.67
CA GLY A 81 4.04 20.25 -9.38
C GLY A 81 2.60 19.86 -9.76
N TRP A 82 2.06 18.89 -9.01
CA TRP A 82 0.85 18.15 -9.37
C TRP A 82 -0.20 18.13 -8.24
N GLY A 83 -1.44 17.83 -8.63
CA GLY A 83 -2.54 17.62 -7.71
C GLY A 83 -3.31 18.90 -7.33
N PRO A 84 -4.31 18.78 -6.45
CA PRO A 84 -5.06 19.93 -5.97
C PRO A 84 -4.13 20.89 -5.24
N LYS A 85 -4.28 22.20 -5.50
CA LYS A 85 -3.49 23.24 -4.82
C LYS A 85 -3.51 23.12 -3.29
N ALA A 86 -4.65 22.70 -2.73
CA ALA A 86 -4.80 22.53 -1.30
C ALA A 86 -4.01 21.35 -0.69
N MET A 87 -3.43 20.48 -1.52
CA MET A 87 -2.67 19.28 -1.12
C MET A 87 -1.50 19.04 -2.08
N ASN A 88 -0.90 20.11 -2.61
CA ASN A 88 0.02 20.03 -3.74
C ASN A 88 1.36 19.38 -3.38
N VAL A 89 1.84 19.55 -2.14
CA VAL A 89 3.11 18.96 -1.67
C VAL A 89 3.09 17.42 -1.75
N PRO A 90 2.17 16.70 -1.07
CA PRO A 90 2.18 15.23 -1.09
C PRO A 90 1.92 14.65 -2.48
N TYR A 91 1.06 15.28 -3.29
CA TYR A 91 0.81 14.85 -4.67
C TYR A 91 2.05 14.96 -5.55
N THR A 92 2.76 16.09 -5.44
CA THR A 92 3.99 16.33 -6.21
C THR A 92 5.06 15.31 -5.83
N ALA A 93 5.25 15.07 -4.53
CA ALA A 93 6.22 14.11 -4.06
C ALA A 93 5.89 12.67 -4.50
N LEU A 94 4.61 12.25 -4.44
CA LEU A 94 4.19 10.93 -4.94
C LEU A 94 4.37 10.76 -6.45
N VAL A 95 4.09 11.81 -7.24
CA VAL A 95 4.32 11.76 -8.69
C VAL A 95 5.82 11.60 -9.00
N LEU A 96 6.66 12.42 -8.37
CA LEU A 96 8.11 12.33 -8.54
C LEU A 96 8.66 10.96 -8.10
N GLN A 97 8.18 10.45 -6.96
CA GLN A 97 8.55 9.14 -6.44
C GLN A 97 8.23 8.03 -7.46
N GLY A 98 7.02 8.04 -8.03
CA GLY A 98 6.63 7.06 -9.05
C GLY A 98 7.41 7.16 -10.37
N LEU A 99 7.89 8.36 -10.73
CA LEU A 99 8.71 8.57 -11.93
C LEU A 99 10.18 8.18 -11.71
N LEU A 100 10.71 8.30 -10.49
CA LEU A 100 12.13 8.10 -10.20
C LEU A 100 12.62 6.70 -10.61
N GLY A 101 13.70 6.62 -11.37
CA GLY A 101 14.25 5.35 -11.88
C GLY A 101 13.46 4.73 -13.04
N THR A 102 12.37 5.35 -13.50
CA THR A 102 11.74 4.98 -14.78
C THR A 102 12.49 5.60 -15.95
N HIS A 103 12.24 5.11 -17.17
CA HIS A 103 12.89 5.63 -18.37
C HIS A 103 12.42 7.03 -18.79
N VAL A 104 11.36 7.57 -18.14
CA VAL A 104 10.89 8.94 -18.35
C VAL A 104 11.49 9.95 -17.35
N TRP A 105 12.18 9.47 -16.31
CA TRP A 105 12.90 10.35 -15.39
C TRP A 105 14.08 11.02 -16.13
N SER A 106 14.22 12.32 -15.94
CA SER A 106 15.37 13.09 -16.40
C SER A 106 15.63 14.24 -15.43
N ASP A 107 16.87 14.33 -14.92
CA ASP A 107 17.29 15.42 -14.04
C ASP A 107 17.28 16.79 -14.74
N ASP A 108 17.31 16.79 -16.08
CA ASP A 108 17.23 17.99 -16.92
C ASP A 108 15.80 18.34 -17.36
N ASP A 109 14.79 17.51 -17.03
CA ASP A 109 13.39 17.88 -17.27
C ASP A 109 12.98 19.02 -16.32
N GLU A 110 12.63 20.17 -16.89
CA GLU A 110 12.32 21.37 -16.12
C GLU A 110 11.13 21.20 -15.16
N MET A 111 10.14 20.35 -15.48
CA MET A 111 9.01 20.09 -14.57
C MET A 111 9.46 19.28 -13.35
N ILE A 112 10.28 18.25 -13.57
CA ILE A 112 10.86 17.43 -12.50
C ILE A 112 11.76 18.30 -11.63
N LYS A 113 12.72 18.98 -12.24
CA LYS A 113 13.72 19.80 -11.54
C LYS A 113 13.08 20.92 -10.71
N SER A 114 12.16 21.70 -11.30
CA SER A 114 11.49 22.78 -10.56
C SER A 114 10.60 22.26 -9.44
N SER A 115 9.98 21.09 -9.59
CA SER A 115 9.19 20.46 -8.53
C SER A 115 10.06 20.01 -7.36
N VAL A 116 11.24 19.44 -7.60
CA VAL A 116 12.16 19.06 -6.52
C VAL A 116 12.69 20.30 -5.79
N ILE A 117 13.12 21.34 -6.52
CA ILE A 117 13.55 22.62 -5.91
C ILE A 117 12.43 23.19 -5.04
N TRP A 118 11.21 23.23 -5.55
CA TRP A 118 10.08 23.75 -4.81
C TRP A 118 9.77 22.94 -3.54
N LEU A 119 9.87 21.61 -3.57
CA LEU A 119 9.73 20.79 -2.37
C LEU A 119 10.81 21.11 -1.34
N VAL A 120 12.06 21.34 -1.76
CA VAL A 120 13.15 21.75 -0.84
C VAL A 120 12.84 23.10 -0.20
N GLU A 121 12.39 24.07 -0.99
CA GLU A 121 12.01 25.41 -0.52
C GLU A 121 10.75 25.41 0.37
N SER A 122 9.92 24.37 0.27
CA SER A 122 8.68 24.21 1.03
C SER A 122 8.87 23.57 2.42
N GLN A 123 10.10 23.17 2.79
CA GLN A 123 10.36 22.60 4.11
C GLN A 123 10.19 23.67 5.19
N GLU A 124 9.37 23.37 6.20
CA GLU A 124 9.14 24.27 7.33
C GLU A 124 10.37 24.31 8.26
N ALA A 125 10.46 25.34 9.09
CA ALA A 125 11.57 25.49 10.04
C ALA A 125 11.68 24.31 11.04
N SER A 126 10.56 23.66 11.34
CA SER A 126 10.47 22.44 12.16
C SER A 126 10.95 21.17 11.45
N GLY A 127 11.27 21.23 10.16
CA GLY A 127 11.76 20.11 9.36
C GLY A 127 10.68 19.31 8.65
N ASP A 128 9.41 19.57 8.94
CA ASP A 128 8.27 18.93 8.30
C ASP A 128 7.81 19.61 7.02
N TRP A 129 6.88 18.93 6.34
CA TRP A 129 6.08 19.49 5.25
C TRP A 129 4.61 19.44 5.60
N SER A 130 3.92 20.51 5.25
CA SER A 130 2.46 20.62 5.30
C SER A 130 1.85 20.45 3.91
N PHE A 131 0.51 20.41 3.81
CA PHE A 131 -0.20 20.22 2.54
C PHE A 131 0.16 21.23 1.46
N MET A 132 0.41 22.47 1.86
CA MET A 132 0.94 23.54 1.02
C MET A 132 1.74 24.53 1.88
N PRO A 133 2.85 25.08 1.37
CA PRO A 133 3.67 26.02 2.12
C PRO A 133 2.94 27.36 2.32
N GLY A 134 3.21 28.03 3.45
CA GLY A 134 2.78 29.42 3.68
C GLY A 134 1.27 29.62 3.91
N VAL A 135 0.53 28.56 4.23
CA VAL A 135 -0.91 28.64 4.57
C VAL A 135 -1.15 28.16 5.99
N GLU A 136 -1.26 29.12 6.90
CA GLU A 136 -1.37 28.88 8.36
C GLU A 136 -2.50 27.90 8.74
N GLN A 137 -3.63 27.94 8.02
CA GLN A 137 -4.80 27.11 8.33
C GLN A 137 -4.57 25.61 8.14
N VAL A 138 -3.59 25.22 7.32
CA VAL A 138 -3.26 23.81 7.07
C VAL A 138 -1.88 23.43 7.60
N LYS A 139 -1.22 24.35 8.32
CA LYS A 139 0.09 24.11 8.89
C LYS A 139 0.03 22.98 9.93
N GLY A 140 0.94 22.03 9.83
CA GLY A 140 0.98 20.83 10.70
C GLY A 140 -0.09 19.78 10.38
N MET A 141 -1.12 20.10 9.58
CA MET A 141 -2.16 19.12 9.25
C MET A 141 -1.57 17.96 8.45
N GLN A 142 -1.71 16.74 8.98
CA GLN A 142 -1.14 15.52 8.42
C GLN A 142 0.39 15.56 8.18
N ALA A 143 1.10 16.44 8.89
CA ALA A 143 2.51 16.71 8.61
C ALA A 143 3.42 15.48 8.79
N VAL A 144 3.10 14.52 9.66
CA VAL A 144 3.88 13.27 9.76
C VAL A 144 3.75 12.46 8.48
N TYR A 145 2.53 12.30 7.97
CA TYR A 145 2.29 11.57 6.73
C TYR A 145 2.94 12.26 5.52
N ILE A 146 2.79 13.58 5.39
CA ILE A 146 3.34 14.36 4.28
C ILE A 146 4.87 14.37 4.33
N THR A 147 5.45 14.62 5.51
CA THR A 147 6.91 14.56 5.71
C THR A 147 7.46 13.20 5.35
N SER A 148 6.77 12.12 5.70
CA SER A 148 7.19 10.77 5.34
C SER A 148 7.27 10.57 3.82
N ILE A 149 6.27 11.05 3.07
CA ILE A 149 6.26 10.97 1.61
C ILE A 149 7.44 11.75 1.00
N VAL A 150 7.65 12.99 1.45
CA VAL A 150 8.72 13.86 0.90
C VAL A 150 10.10 13.34 1.28
N ALA A 151 10.28 12.90 2.53
CA ALA A 151 11.55 12.36 3.01
C ALA A 151 11.92 11.05 2.33
N GLN A 152 10.96 10.17 2.03
CA GLN A 152 11.22 8.98 1.22
C GLN A 152 11.77 9.36 -0.17
N LEU A 153 11.11 10.29 -0.86
CA LEU A 153 11.58 10.80 -2.16
C LEU A 153 12.97 11.40 -2.07
N PHE A 154 13.21 12.26 -1.08
CA PHE A 154 14.49 12.91 -0.90
C PHE A 154 15.59 11.89 -0.61
N GLY A 155 15.30 10.87 0.20
CA GLY A 155 16.26 9.81 0.51
C GLY A 155 16.64 9.01 -0.73
N ASP A 156 15.68 8.76 -1.64
CA ASP A 156 15.96 8.09 -2.91
C ASP A 156 16.74 9.00 -3.87
N LEU A 157 16.35 10.27 -4.03
CA LEU A 157 17.06 11.27 -4.85
C LEU A 157 18.49 11.52 -4.36
N ASN A 158 18.74 11.43 -3.07
CA ASN A 158 20.04 11.74 -2.47
C ASN A 158 21.09 10.63 -2.69
N LYS A 159 20.69 9.45 -3.19
CA LYS A 159 21.60 8.31 -3.43
C LYS A 159 22.46 8.52 -4.68
N ASP A 160 21.91 9.11 -5.73
CA ASP A 160 22.55 9.25 -7.04
C ASP A 160 22.05 10.45 -7.86
N GLY A 161 22.45 10.54 -9.13
CA GLY A 161 22.01 11.59 -10.05
C GLY A 161 22.41 13.02 -9.65
N ALA A 162 21.64 13.99 -10.13
CA ALA A 162 21.89 15.41 -9.90
C ALA A 162 21.67 15.86 -8.45
N TRP A 163 20.98 15.06 -7.63
CA TRP A 163 20.60 15.40 -6.25
C TRP A 163 21.47 14.74 -5.18
N LYS A 164 22.39 13.85 -5.58
CA LYS A 164 23.30 13.14 -4.69
C LYS A 164 23.99 14.05 -3.67
N GLY A 165 23.80 13.75 -2.38
CA GLY A 165 24.38 14.47 -1.25
C GLY A 165 23.93 15.92 -1.08
N LYS A 166 22.92 16.38 -1.82
CA LYS A 166 22.42 17.77 -1.74
C LYS A 166 21.24 17.93 -0.79
N LEU A 167 20.66 16.82 -0.33
CA LEU A 167 19.45 16.81 0.49
C LEU A 167 19.73 16.38 1.95
N ASP A 168 21.00 16.20 2.33
CA ASP A 168 21.43 15.73 3.65
C ASP A 168 20.82 16.56 4.79
N ASP A 169 20.89 17.90 4.71
CA ASP A 169 20.33 18.80 5.73
C ASP A 169 18.81 18.67 5.84
N SER A 170 18.11 18.58 4.71
CA SER A 170 16.65 18.41 4.68
C SER A 170 16.24 17.05 5.23
N LEU A 171 16.98 15.99 4.91
CA LEU A 171 16.75 14.64 5.42
C LEU A 171 17.00 14.54 6.92
N ALA A 172 18.06 15.18 7.43
CA ALA A 172 18.35 15.21 8.86
C ALA A 172 17.20 15.85 9.64
N LYS A 173 16.71 17.01 9.19
CA LYS A 173 15.56 17.69 9.80
C LYS A 173 14.27 16.87 9.74
N ALA A 174 14.01 16.23 8.60
CA ALA A 174 12.85 15.36 8.44
C ALA A 174 12.91 14.14 9.37
N ALA A 175 14.09 13.52 9.50
CA ALA A 175 14.30 12.40 10.41
C ALA A 175 14.11 12.81 11.86
N ASP A 176 14.62 13.97 12.28
CA ASP A 176 14.43 14.49 13.63
C ASP A 176 12.95 14.76 13.93
N TYR A 177 12.22 15.38 12.98
CA TYR A 177 10.78 15.59 13.12
C TYR A 177 10.01 14.26 13.26
N LEU A 178 10.29 13.28 12.39
CA LEU A 178 9.58 11.99 12.40
C LEU A 178 9.90 11.16 13.65
N LYS A 179 11.16 11.15 14.14
CA LYS A 179 11.52 10.49 15.41
C LYS A 179 10.75 11.13 16.58
N GLN A 180 10.76 12.46 16.65
CA GLN A 180 10.07 13.20 17.71
C GLN A 180 8.54 13.01 17.65
N ALA A 181 7.98 12.74 16.48
CA ALA A 181 6.56 12.48 16.33
C ALA A 181 6.14 11.06 16.74
N GLN A 182 7.06 10.14 17.03
CA GLN A 182 6.72 8.78 17.44
C GLN A 182 6.02 8.79 18.82
N VAL A 183 4.95 8.00 18.95
CA VAL A 183 4.27 7.82 20.24
C VAL A 183 5.18 7.10 21.23
N GLY A 184 5.34 7.66 22.43
CA GLY A 184 6.25 7.14 23.45
C GLY A 184 7.71 7.54 23.23
N ASP A 185 8.00 8.46 22.31
CA ASP A 185 9.32 9.11 22.26
C ASP A 185 9.47 10.11 23.43
N PRO A 186 10.57 10.06 24.21
CA PRO A 186 10.74 10.91 25.39
C PRO A 186 10.73 12.42 25.10
N ASP A 187 11.14 12.82 23.89
CA ASP A 187 11.19 14.22 23.46
C ASP A 187 9.95 14.59 22.62
N GLY A 188 9.00 13.67 22.50
CA GLY A 188 7.81 13.77 21.66
C GLY A 188 6.56 14.31 22.35
N PRO A 189 5.48 14.58 21.59
CA PRO A 189 4.22 15.12 22.11
C PRO A 189 3.39 14.12 22.93
N ALA A 190 3.76 12.83 22.93
CA ALA A 190 3.09 11.74 23.65
C ALA A 190 4.11 10.89 24.43
N ALA A 191 5.05 11.56 25.10
CA ALA A 191 6.10 10.91 25.88
C ALA A 191 5.58 10.10 27.08
N ASP A 192 4.37 10.40 27.54
CA ASP A 192 3.68 9.71 28.65
C ASP A 192 2.96 8.42 28.21
N TYR A 193 2.93 8.13 26.91
CA TYR A 193 2.40 6.86 26.40
C TYR A 193 3.48 5.81 26.55
N GLU A 194 3.30 4.96 27.56
CA GLU A 194 4.17 3.83 27.87
C GLU A 194 3.83 2.61 27.02
N LYS A 195 4.71 1.59 27.09
CA LYS A 195 4.57 0.35 26.32
C LYS A 195 3.21 -0.34 26.51
N ASP A 196 2.53 -0.18 27.64
CA ASP A 196 1.22 -0.80 27.91
C ASP A 196 0.02 -0.10 27.23
N LYS A 197 0.24 1.03 26.54
CA LYS A 197 -0.82 1.80 25.87
C LYS A 197 -0.97 1.41 24.40
N THR A 198 -2.20 1.48 23.91
CA THR A 198 -2.46 1.43 22.47
C THR A 198 -1.83 2.64 21.79
N GLY A 199 -1.30 2.42 20.60
CA GLY A 199 -0.60 3.37 19.77
C GLY A 199 0.88 3.54 20.09
N TYR A 200 1.40 2.96 21.18
CA TYR A 200 2.81 3.03 21.56
C TYR A 200 3.72 2.56 20.42
N GLY A 201 4.71 3.39 20.08
CA GLY A 201 5.70 3.12 19.04
C GLY A 201 5.22 3.29 17.60
N GLY A 202 3.94 3.57 17.39
CA GLY A 202 3.40 3.96 16.09
C GLY A 202 3.42 5.47 15.85
N TRP A 203 2.83 5.87 14.73
CA TRP A 203 2.65 7.27 14.32
C TRP A 203 1.20 7.56 13.91
N GLY A 204 0.71 8.72 14.34
CA GLY A 204 -0.52 9.35 13.85
C GLY A 204 -0.25 10.31 12.68
N TYR A 205 -1.29 10.95 12.14
CA TYR A 205 -1.15 11.80 10.95
C TYR A 205 -0.35 13.08 11.18
N SER A 206 -0.43 13.69 12.36
CA SER A 206 0.37 14.87 12.71
C SER A 206 0.88 14.83 14.14
N ARG A 207 1.97 15.55 14.39
CA ARG A 207 2.52 15.73 15.74
C ARG A 207 1.50 16.43 16.65
N GLU A 208 0.76 17.37 16.09
CA GLU A 208 -0.28 18.16 16.75
C GLU A 208 -1.48 17.29 17.16
N GLU A 209 -1.78 16.21 16.45
CA GLU A 209 -2.84 15.27 16.82
C GLU A 209 -2.39 14.28 17.91
N ILE A 210 -1.11 13.88 17.88
CA ILE A 210 -0.58 12.82 18.75
C ILE A 210 -0.63 13.18 20.24
N GLY A 211 -0.47 14.46 20.60
CA GLY A 211 -0.46 14.93 22.00
C GLY A 211 -1.71 15.67 22.50
N ASN A 212 -2.67 16.01 21.62
CA ASN A 212 -3.79 16.91 21.97
C ASN A 212 -5.13 16.18 22.23
N GLY A 213 -5.11 14.87 22.44
CA GLY A 213 -6.30 14.02 22.56
C GLY A 213 -6.30 13.08 23.76
N ARG A 214 -7.36 12.28 23.87
CA ARG A 214 -7.46 11.20 24.89
C ARG A 214 -6.52 10.01 24.59
N LYS A 215 -6.05 9.87 23.36
CA LYS A 215 -5.08 8.88 22.87
C LYS A 215 -4.52 9.25 21.49
N PRO A 216 -3.26 8.90 21.15
CA PRO A 216 -2.69 9.00 19.82
C PRO A 216 -3.43 8.12 18.82
N ALA A 217 -3.72 8.66 17.64
CA ALA A 217 -4.35 7.95 16.55
C ALA A 217 -3.35 7.15 15.68
N SER A 218 -2.45 6.40 16.33
CA SER A 218 -1.46 5.59 15.62
C SER A 218 -2.14 4.56 14.73
N ASN A 219 -1.68 4.48 13.48
CA ASN A 219 -2.21 3.52 12.50
C ASN A 219 -1.09 2.99 11.59
N MET A 220 -1.32 1.83 10.99
CA MET A 220 -0.36 1.15 10.12
C MET A 220 -0.01 1.96 8.88
N SER A 221 -0.96 2.72 8.31
CA SER A 221 -0.66 3.53 7.13
C SER A 221 0.41 4.57 7.44
N THR A 222 0.17 5.48 8.39
CA THR A 222 1.15 6.52 8.70
C THR A 222 2.44 5.96 9.30
N SER A 223 2.34 4.93 10.15
CA SER A 223 3.53 4.31 10.75
C SER A 223 4.45 3.68 9.70
N THR A 224 3.89 3.00 8.69
CA THR A 224 4.71 2.35 7.65
C THR A 224 5.33 3.37 6.69
N PHE A 225 4.64 4.48 6.39
CA PHE A 225 5.26 5.60 5.68
C PHE A 225 6.39 6.25 6.49
N ALA A 226 6.20 6.48 7.80
CA ALA A 226 7.23 7.03 8.66
C ALA A 226 8.46 6.11 8.74
N ILE A 227 8.25 4.80 8.85
CA ILE A 227 9.31 3.79 8.83
C ILE A 227 10.07 3.79 7.50
N ASP A 228 9.36 3.79 6.36
CA ASP A 228 9.96 3.88 5.02
C ASP A 228 10.85 5.14 4.91
N ALA A 229 10.36 6.27 5.38
CA ALA A 229 11.04 7.55 5.37
C ALA A 229 12.27 7.58 6.29
N LEU A 230 12.14 7.11 7.53
CA LEU A 230 13.24 7.07 8.51
C LEU A 230 14.37 6.14 8.04
N HIS A 231 14.02 5.03 7.40
CA HIS A 231 15.00 4.17 6.73
C HIS A 231 15.68 4.90 5.56
N ALA A 232 14.90 5.61 4.72
CA ALA A 232 15.45 6.40 3.60
C ALA A 232 16.36 7.56 4.07
N CYS A 233 16.09 8.15 5.25
CA CYS A 233 16.95 9.14 5.89
C CYS A 233 18.23 8.52 6.51
N GLY A 234 18.39 7.20 6.51
CA GLY A 234 19.55 6.53 7.07
C GLY A 234 19.59 6.50 8.60
N VAL A 235 18.44 6.49 9.28
CA VAL A 235 18.40 6.30 10.73
C VAL A 235 19.00 4.93 11.07
N LYS A 236 19.97 4.93 11.97
CA LYS A 236 20.72 3.72 12.34
C LYS A 236 19.82 2.65 12.96
N GLU A 237 20.12 1.40 12.66
CA GLU A 237 19.38 0.22 13.14
C GLU A 237 19.38 0.07 14.67
N ASP A 238 20.39 0.62 15.35
CA ASP A 238 20.49 0.60 16.81
C ASP A 238 19.70 1.73 17.51
N HIS A 239 19.01 2.58 16.75
CA HIS A 239 18.20 3.63 17.33
C HIS A 239 16.97 3.03 18.06
N PRO A 240 16.67 3.42 19.32
CA PRO A 240 15.62 2.79 20.14
C PRO A 240 14.20 2.94 19.56
N MET A 241 14.00 3.87 18.62
CA MET A 241 12.72 4.04 17.92
C MET A 241 12.29 2.79 17.14
N TRP A 242 13.25 2.00 16.64
CA TRP A 242 12.95 0.77 15.90
C TRP A 242 12.32 -0.29 16.81
N GLU A 243 12.78 -0.40 18.06
CA GLU A 243 12.18 -1.33 19.04
C GLU A 243 10.74 -0.93 19.39
N ARG A 244 10.46 0.38 19.50
CA ARG A 244 9.10 0.87 19.69
C ARG A 244 8.23 0.60 18.47
N ALA A 245 8.76 0.86 17.27
CA ALA A 245 8.08 0.55 16.02
C ALA A 245 7.73 -0.95 15.91
N LEU A 246 8.68 -1.84 16.24
CA LEU A 246 8.43 -3.28 16.27
C LEU A 246 7.32 -3.67 17.24
N THR A 247 7.22 -3.00 18.40
CA THR A 247 6.13 -3.22 19.35
C THR A 247 4.78 -2.89 18.70
N PHE A 248 4.66 -1.73 18.05
CA PHE A 248 3.45 -1.35 17.33
C PHE A 248 3.11 -2.34 16.20
N LEU A 249 4.07 -2.67 15.35
CA LEU A 249 3.88 -3.56 14.21
C LEU A 249 3.39 -4.95 14.65
N LYS A 250 3.99 -5.53 15.70
CA LYS A 250 3.58 -6.83 16.26
C LYS A 250 2.14 -6.84 16.74
N ARG A 251 1.68 -5.75 17.38
CA ARG A 251 0.30 -5.62 17.88
C ARG A 251 -0.74 -5.46 16.78
N ASN A 252 -0.32 -5.00 15.60
CA ASN A 252 -1.15 -4.91 14.40
C ASN A 252 -1.09 -6.18 13.54
N GLN A 253 -0.27 -7.17 13.87
CA GLN A 253 -0.30 -8.48 13.22
C GLN A 253 -1.32 -9.38 13.91
N ASN A 254 -2.18 -10.03 13.12
CA ASN A 254 -3.17 -11.02 13.55
C ASN A 254 -2.49 -12.37 13.86
N ALA A 255 -1.59 -12.36 14.83
CA ALA A 255 -0.86 -13.52 15.31
C ALA A 255 -0.47 -13.29 16.78
N GLY A 256 -1.19 -13.91 17.71
CA GLY A 256 -0.93 -13.72 19.15
C GLY A 256 0.48 -14.16 19.57
N GLU A 257 1.10 -15.08 18.82
CA GLU A 257 2.44 -15.58 19.06
C GLU A 257 3.57 -14.56 18.81
N VAL A 258 3.29 -13.43 18.15
CA VAL A 258 4.28 -12.36 17.96
C VAL A 258 4.06 -11.17 18.90
N GLN A 259 2.93 -11.12 19.57
CA GLN A 259 2.55 -10.02 20.46
C GLN A 259 3.20 -10.19 21.84
N ASP A 260 3.37 -9.08 22.58
CA ASP A 260 3.83 -9.15 23.96
C ASP A 260 2.86 -9.98 24.81
N GLU A 261 3.40 -10.79 25.72
CA GLU A 261 2.57 -11.56 26.66
C GLU A 261 1.69 -10.63 27.51
N GLY A 262 0.40 -10.95 27.59
CA GLY A 262 -0.57 -10.17 28.37
C GLY A 262 -1.07 -8.89 27.69
N TRP A 263 -0.60 -8.56 26.47
CA TRP A 263 -1.12 -7.44 25.69
C TRP A 263 -2.63 -7.56 25.45
N GLN A 264 -3.36 -6.45 25.65
CA GLN A 264 -4.80 -6.37 25.41
C GLN A 264 -5.16 -5.01 24.84
N ALA A 265 -5.99 -5.01 23.81
CA ALA A 265 -6.64 -3.82 23.26
C ALA A 265 -8.17 -3.95 23.34
N THR A 266 -8.86 -2.82 23.25
CA THR A 266 -10.31 -2.78 23.13
C THR A 266 -10.74 -1.94 21.94
N ASP A 267 -11.83 -2.32 21.29
CA ASP A 267 -12.41 -1.52 20.22
C ASP A 267 -13.10 -0.26 20.75
N SER A 268 -13.66 0.54 19.84
CA SER A 268 -14.39 1.77 20.19
C SER A 268 -15.62 1.57 21.09
N LYS A 269 -16.09 0.33 21.25
CA LYS A 269 -17.22 -0.05 22.13
C LYS A 269 -16.75 -0.68 23.45
N GLY A 270 -15.44 -0.73 23.70
CA GLY A 270 -14.86 -1.33 24.91
C GLY A 270 -14.82 -2.86 24.90
N ARG A 271 -15.03 -3.51 23.75
CA ARG A 271 -14.94 -4.97 23.62
C ARG A 271 -13.49 -5.38 23.48
N LYS A 272 -13.10 -6.47 24.15
CA LYS A 272 -11.74 -7.01 24.03
C LYS A 272 -11.47 -7.48 22.62
N ILE A 273 -10.32 -7.10 22.09
CA ILE A 273 -9.83 -7.56 20.79
C ILE A 273 -8.94 -8.78 21.00
N LYS A 274 -9.14 -9.81 20.18
CA LYS A 274 -8.28 -11.00 20.14
C LYS A 274 -7.63 -11.13 18.77
N PRO A 275 -6.35 -11.54 18.70
CA PRO A 275 -5.73 -11.90 17.44
C PRO A 275 -6.42 -13.13 16.85
N ALA A 276 -6.38 -13.24 15.52
CA ALA A 276 -6.88 -14.40 14.81
C ALA A 276 -6.17 -15.70 15.26
N GLY A 277 -6.94 -16.78 15.47
CA GLY A 277 -6.39 -18.11 15.74
C GLY A 277 -5.77 -18.74 14.49
N LYS A 278 -4.91 -19.75 14.65
CA LYS A 278 -4.12 -20.36 13.56
C LYS A 278 -4.93 -20.91 12.38
N ASP A 279 -6.16 -21.34 12.64
CA ASP A 279 -7.06 -21.87 11.60
C ASP A 279 -7.89 -20.78 10.91
N SER A 280 -7.73 -19.50 11.30
CA SER A 280 -8.43 -18.36 10.72
C SER A 280 -7.79 -17.91 9.40
N PRO A 281 -8.58 -17.49 8.39
CA PRO A 281 -8.04 -16.87 7.18
C PRO A 281 -7.31 -15.54 7.45
N ASP A 282 -7.52 -14.93 8.62
CA ASP A 282 -6.86 -13.68 9.02
C ASP A 282 -5.49 -13.91 9.69
N HIS A 283 -5.14 -15.15 10.07
CA HIS A 283 -3.91 -15.45 10.82
C HIS A 283 -2.65 -15.11 10.03
N GLY A 284 -1.76 -14.34 10.67
CA GLY A 284 -0.50 -13.88 10.13
C GLY A 284 -0.56 -12.58 9.34
N GLY A 285 -1.75 -12.17 8.88
CA GLY A 285 -1.95 -10.89 8.20
C GLY A 285 -1.97 -9.69 9.16
N ALA A 286 -2.22 -8.49 8.64
CA ALA A 286 -2.21 -7.26 9.44
C ALA A 286 -3.53 -6.47 9.39
N THR A 287 -3.82 -5.76 10.48
CA THR A 287 -4.97 -4.85 10.65
C THR A 287 -4.58 -3.40 10.36
N TYR A 288 -5.54 -2.48 10.34
CA TYR A 288 -5.26 -1.05 10.18
C TYR A 288 -4.64 -0.39 11.42
N ALA A 289 -5.19 -0.70 12.60
CA ALA A 289 -4.73 -0.23 13.89
C ALA A 289 -5.00 -1.31 14.96
N GLU A 290 -4.45 -1.14 16.15
CA GLU A 290 -4.65 -2.05 17.30
C GLU A 290 -6.12 -2.08 17.77
N GLU A 291 -6.89 -1.06 17.41
CA GLU A 291 -8.26 -0.82 17.87
C GLU A 291 -9.28 -0.60 16.74
N SER A 292 -8.86 -0.66 15.48
CA SER A 292 -9.76 -0.55 14.33
C SER A 292 -9.21 -1.21 13.07
N SER A 293 -10.12 -1.60 12.17
CA SER A 293 -9.79 -2.12 10.84
C SER A 293 -10.99 -1.95 9.90
N ASP A 294 -10.81 -2.30 8.62
CA ASP A 294 -11.85 -2.25 7.57
C ASP A 294 -12.90 -3.37 7.69
N GLY A 295 -12.90 -4.09 8.81
CA GLY A 295 -13.92 -5.05 9.18
C GLY A 295 -13.54 -5.83 10.44
N MET A 296 -14.53 -6.49 11.03
CA MET A 296 -14.37 -7.29 12.24
C MET A 296 -15.39 -8.42 12.27
N GLN A 297 -15.07 -9.45 13.04
CA GLN A 297 -15.98 -10.50 13.47
C GLN A 297 -16.19 -10.42 14.98
N GLU A 298 -17.43 -10.56 15.42
CA GLU A 298 -17.76 -10.82 16.82
C GLU A 298 -17.63 -12.32 17.10
N ASN A 299 -16.92 -12.66 18.16
CA ASN A 299 -16.72 -14.03 18.61
C ASN A 299 -17.82 -14.42 19.60
N GLU A 300 -18.07 -15.73 19.76
CA GLU A 300 -19.12 -16.24 20.67
C GLU A 300 -18.92 -15.83 22.13
N ASP A 301 -17.67 -15.57 22.54
CA ASP A 301 -17.32 -15.12 23.90
C ASP A 301 -17.45 -13.60 24.10
N GLY A 302 -17.97 -12.87 23.11
CA GLY A 302 -18.17 -11.42 23.14
C GLY A 302 -16.91 -10.60 22.84
N THR A 303 -15.77 -11.24 22.53
CA THR A 303 -14.59 -10.55 21.99
C THR A 303 -14.76 -10.26 20.50
N VAL A 304 -13.85 -9.45 19.93
CA VAL A 304 -13.81 -9.18 18.49
C VAL A 304 -12.45 -9.51 17.89
N THR A 305 -12.45 -9.92 16.62
CA THR A 305 -11.25 -10.12 15.81
C THR A 305 -11.34 -9.23 14.59
N PHE A 306 -10.33 -8.39 14.36
CA PHE A 306 -10.28 -7.55 13.16
C PHE A 306 -9.80 -8.35 11.95
N PHE A 307 -10.34 -8.02 10.77
CA PHE A 307 -9.89 -8.68 9.54
C PHE A 307 -8.52 -8.18 9.11
N SER A 308 -7.71 -9.13 8.65
CA SER A 308 -6.46 -8.88 7.94
C SER A 308 -6.76 -8.54 6.49
N TYR A 309 -5.98 -7.64 5.89
CA TYR A 309 -6.11 -7.35 4.46
C TYR A 309 -4.79 -7.01 3.79
N GLY A 310 -4.78 -7.10 2.47
CA GLY A 310 -3.57 -7.10 1.65
C GLY A 310 -2.69 -5.89 1.85
N THR A 311 -3.26 -4.69 1.79
CA THR A 311 -2.51 -3.44 1.89
C THR A 311 -1.69 -3.37 3.19
N MET A 312 -2.32 -3.61 4.33
CA MET A 312 -1.63 -3.55 5.62
C MET A 312 -0.67 -4.72 5.81
N THR A 313 -0.96 -5.89 5.24
CA THR A 313 -0.07 -7.05 5.37
C THR A 313 1.23 -6.86 4.57
N TYR A 314 1.16 -6.31 3.35
CA TYR A 314 2.36 -5.93 2.60
C TYR A 314 3.14 -4.83 3.33
N ASN A 315 2.46 -3.79 3.81
CA ASN A 315 3.11 -2.72 4.57
C ASN A 315 3.77 -3.21 5.86
N LEU A 316 3.12 -4.11 6.62
CA LEU A 316 3.69 -4.75 7.80
C LEU A 316 4.99 -5.48 7.46
N LEU A 317 4.96 -6.31 6.41
CA LEU A 317 6.12 -7.10 6.01
C LEU A 317 7.30 -6.20 5.62
N ARG A 318 7.06 -5.14 4.84
CA ARG A 318 8.09 -4.15 4.51
C ARG A 318 8.64 -3.45 5.76
N ALA A 319 7.75 -2.99 6.64
CA ALA A 319 8.14 -2.29 7.85
C ALA A 319 8.92 -3.18 8.84
N TYR A 320 8.61 -4.47 8.92
CA TYR A 320 9.42 -5.42 9.69
C TYR A 320 10.86 -5.52 9.18
N LEU A 321 11.05 -5.60 7.86
CA LEU A 321 12.40 -5.66 7.28
C LEU A 321 13.18 -4.37 7.56
N PHE A 322 12.55 -3.20 7.40
CA PHE A 322 13.20 -1.92 7.73
C PHE A 322 13.44 -1.71 9.22
N ALA A 323 12.64 -2.33 10.10
CA ALA A 323 12.86 -2.34 11.54
C ALA A 323 13.82 -3.45 12.00
N GLY A 324 14.57 -4.08 11.08
CA GLY A 324 15.67 -4.99 11.39
C GLY A 324 15.28 -6.45 11.65
N LEU A 325 14.06 -6.88 11.32
CA LEU A 325 13.71 -8.30 11.37
C LEU A 325 14.22 -9.05 10.13
N ASP A 326 14.84 -10.21 10.36
CA ASP A 326 15.24 -11.10 9.28
C ASP A 326 14.05 -11.82 8.64
N LYS A 327 14.23 -12.27 7.39
CA LYS A 327 13.26 -13.09 6.64
C LYS A 327 12.81 -14.35 7.39
N ASP A 328 13.65 -14.87 8.29
CA ASP A 328 13.37 -16.07 9.06
C ASP A 328 12.56 -15.84 10.34
N SER A 329 12.36 -14.59 10.73
CA SER A 329 11.59 -14.19 11.90
C SER A 329 10.14 -14.69 11.81
N VAL A 330 9.58 -15.12 12.95
CA VAL A 330 8.21 -15.67 13.01
C VAL A 330 7.19 -14.70 12.39
N GLY A 331 7.24 -13.42 12.75
CA GLY A 331 6.33 -12.41 12.21
C GLY A 331 6.44 -12.23 10.70
N VAL A 332 7.66 -12.25 10.15
CA VAL A 332 7.92 -12.15 8.71
C VAL A 332 7.35 -13.38 7.98
N LYS A 333 7.66 -14.60 8.45
CA LYS A 333 7.13 -15.85 7.88
C LYS A 333 5.60 -15.90 7.89
N LEU A 334 4.97 -15.45 8.98
CA LEU A 334 3.52 -15.42 9.09
C LEU A 334 2.88 -14.44 8.11
N ALA A 335 3.46 -13.24 7.95
CA ALA A 335 2.98 -12.25 6.98
C ALA A 335 3.16 -12.73 5.53
N THR A 336 4.33 -13.31 5.20
CA THR A 336 4.59 -13.92 3.89
C THR A 336 3.62 -15.06 3.60
N GLY A 337 3.37 -15.94 4.58
CA GLY A 337 2.40 -17.03 4.43
C GLY A 337 0.97 -16.53 4.22
N TRP A 338 0.57 -15.45 4.89
CA TRP A 338 -0.73 -14.82 4.63
C TRP A 338 -0.81 -14.28 3.20
N ILE A 339 0.22 -13.58 2.73
CA ILE A 339 0.31 -13.06 1.35
C ILE A 339 0.20 -14.19 0.33
N GLN A 340 0.95 -15.27 0.52
CA GLN A 340 0.94 -16.43 -0.38
C GLN A 340 -0.44 -17.08 -0.51
N ARG A 341 -1.19 -17.20 0.59
CA ARG A 341 -2.56 -17.75 0.56
C ARG A 341 -3.61 -16.81 -0.02
N ASN A 342 -3.33 -15.51 -0.03
CA ASN A 342 -4.27 -14.46 -0.41
C ASN A 342 -3.83 -13.68 -1.66
N TYR A 343 -2.86 -14.21 -2.41
CA TYR A 343 -2.26 -13.52 -3.54
C TYR A 343 -3.31 -13.23 -4.61
N THR A 344 -3.42 -11.97 -5.01
CA THR A 344 -4.24 -11.53 -6.13
C THR A 344 -3.89 -10.10 -6.52
N VAL A 345 -4.11 -9.76 -7.79
CA VAL A 345 -4.04 -8.39 -8.29
C VAL A 345 -5.40 -7.84 -8.73
N GLU A 346 -6.49 -8.60 -8.57
CA GLU A 346 -7.83 -8.18 -9.06
C GLU A 346 -8.65 -7.40 -8.02
N ARG A 347 -8.24 -7.45 -6.74
CA ARG A 347 -8.89 -6.77 -5.61
C ARG A 347 -7.92 -6.64 -4.45
N VAL A 348 -8.30 -5.87 -3.43
CA VAL A 348 -7.63 -5.92 -2.13
C VAL A 348 -8.07 -7.17 -1.37
N PRO A 349 -7.19 -8.18 -1.17
CA PRO A 349 -7.58 -9.40 -0.48
C PRO A 349 -7.86 -9.14 1.00
N GLY A 350 -8.72 -9.95 1.61
CA GLY A 350 -9.10 -9.82 3.01
C GLY A 350 -10.36 -8.98 3.27
N LEU A 351 -10.72 -8.09 2.35
CA LEU A 351 -12.01 -7.37 2.43
C LEU A 351 -13.17 -8.35 2.21
N ARG A 352 -14.22 -8.29 3.03
CA ARG A 352 -15.29 -9.31 3.06
C ARG A 352 -16.53 -8.96 2.24
N ASN A 353 -16.76 -7.68 1.94
CA ASN A 353 -17.88 -7.27 1.10
C ASN A 353 -17.40 -6.91 -0.29
N GLU A 354 -18.10 -7.37 -1.32
CA GLU A 354 -17.75 -7.13 -2.72
C GLU A 354 -17.63 -5.63 -3.05
N LYS A 355 -18.52 -4.80 -2.52
CA LYS A 355 -18.47 -3.33 -2.67
C LYS A 355 -17.18 -2.69 -2.13
N ASP A 356 -16.46 -3.40 -1.27
CA ASP A 356 -15.25 -2.93 -0.62
C ASP A 356 -13.99 -3.41 -1.33
N TYR A 357 -14.06 -4.38 -2.26
CA TYR A 357 -12.90 -5.00 -2.91
C TYR A 357 -11.94 -4.02 -3.60
N GLU A 358 -12.44 -2.88 -4.06
CA GLU A 358 -11.64 -1.84 -4.72
C GLU A 358 -11.20 -0.73 -3.75
N LYS A 359 -11.52 -0.77 -2.46
CA LYS A 359 -11.10 0.30 -1.52
C LYS A 359 -9.58 0.36 -1.41
N GLY A 360 -8.98 1.45 -1.88
CA GLY A 360 -7.53 1.65 -1.79
C GLY A 360 -6.73 0.71 -2.70
N LEU A 361 -7.28 0.36 -3.86
CA LEU A 361 -6.71 -0.62 -4.78
C LEU A 361 -5.36 -0.17 -5.37
N TYR A 362 -5.21 1.12 -5.68
CA TYR A 362 -3.93 1.62 -6.19
C TYR A 362 -2.88 1.73 -5.07
N TYR A 363 -3.29 2.10 -3.87
CA TYR A 363 -2.43 2.04 -2.69
C TYR A 363 -2.01 0.60 -2.38
N TYR A 364 -2.90 -0.38 -2.58
CA TYR A 364 -2.57 -1.80 -2.51
C TYR A 364 -1.50 -2.20 -3.53
N TYR A 365 -1.64 -1.83 -4.81
CA TYR A 365 -0.63 -2.13 -5.84
C TYR A 365 0.73 -1.51 -5.51
N MET A 366 0.74 -0.25 -5.03
CA MET A 366 1.96 0.41 -4.58
C MET A 366 2.61 -0.37 -3.43
N SER A 367 1.82 -0.75 -2.42
CA SER A 367 2.30 -1.48 -1.24
C SER A 367 2.84 -2.87 -1.62
N MET A 368 2.15 -3.58 -2.51
CA MET A 368 2.56 -4.87 -3.07
C MET A 368 3.88 -4.74 -3.81
N GLY A 369 3.98 -3.82 -4.78
CA GLY A 369 5.17 -3.61 -5.58
C GLY A 369 6.40 -3.29 -4.72
N LYS A 370 6.31 -2.28 -3.83
CA LYS A 370 7.41 -1.91 -2.93
C LYS A 370 7.90 -3.10 -2.08
N THR A 371 6.96 -3.87 -1.53
CA THR A 371 7.28 -4.96 -0.61
C THR A 371 7.88 -6.16 -1.33
N LEU A 372 7.32 -6.56 -2.47
CA LEU A 372 7.83 -7.70 -3.22
C LEU A 372 9.18 -7.41 -3.88
N ASN A 373 9.39 -6.17 -4.32
CA ASN A 373 10.70 -5.73 -4.79
C ASN A 373 11.75 -5.81 -3.66
N LEU A 374 11.43 -5.34 -2.45
CA LEU A 374 12.31 -5.43 -1.28
C LEU A 374 12.63 -6.88 -0.88
N LEU A 375 11.65 -7.78 -0.97
CA LEU A 375 11.87 -9.20 -0.69
C LEU A 375 12.83 -9.85 -1.72
N GLY A 376 12.85 -9.36 -2.96
CA GLY A 376 13.72 -9.87 -4.01
C GLY A 376 13.31 -11.23 -4.57
N GLU A 377 12.12 -11.74 -4.21
CA GLU A 377 11.60 -13.00 -4.76
C GLU A 377 11.06 -12.77 -6.19
N ASP A 378 11.37 -13.69 -7.10
CA ASP A 378 10.88 -13.59 -8.49
C ASP A 378 9.42 -14.03 -8.63
N THR A 379 8.96 -14.94 -7.77
CA THR A 379 7.61 -15.50 -7.84
C THR A 379 6.97 -15.63 -6.47
N ILE A 380 5.64 -15.49 -6.40
CA ILE A 380 4.83 -15.87 -5.24
C ILE A 380 4.15 -17.20 -5.53
N GLU A 381 4.32 -18.16 -4.63
CA GLU A 381 3.71 -19.49 -4.76
C GLU A 381 2.47 -19.61 -3.87
N GLU A 382 1.33 -19.94 -4.47
CA GLU A 382 0.09 -20.26 -3.76
C GLU A 382 0.20 -21.65 -3.11
N PRO A 383 0.15 -21.78 -1.78
CA PRO A 383 0.45 -23.05 -1.10
C PRO A 383 -0.56 -24.16 -1.41
N GLU A 384 -1.83 -23.81 -1.65
CA GLU A 384 -2.91 -24.78 -1.86
C GLU A 384 -2.87 -25.40 -3.26
N ARG A 385 -2.47 -24.62 -4.27
CA ARG A 385 -2.50 -25.02 -5.68
C ARG A 385 -1.12 -25.27 -6.27
N GLY A 386 -0.05 -24.80 -5.61
CA GLY A 386 1.31 -24.77 -6.16
C GLY A 386 1.46 -23.83 -7.36
N LEU A 387 0.51 -22.90 -7.55
CA LEU A 387 0.55 -21.95 -8.65
C LEU A 387 1.61 -20.90 -8.36
N LYS A 388 2.49 -20.66 -9.34
CA LYS A 388 3.54 -19.65 -9.25
C LYS A 388 3.14 -18.41 -10.03
N HIS A 389 3.14 -17.27 -9.34
CA HIS A 389 2.81 -15.97 -9.89
C HIS A 389 4.08 -15.17 -10.16
N ASP A 390 4.28 -14.77 -11.41
CA ASP A 390 5.19 -13.69 -11.75
C ASP A 390 4.51 -12.37 -11.38
N TRP A 391 4.74 -11.91 -10.16
CA TRP A 391 4.05 -10.75 -9.62
C TRP A 391 4.37 -9.46 -10.37
N ARG A 392 5.51 -9.39 -11.05
CA ARG A 392 5.87 -8.25 -11.89
C ARG A 392 5.00 -8.24 -13.13
N ALA A 393 4.88 -9.39 -13.81
CA ALA A 393 4.02 -9.55 -14.98
C ALA A 393 2.54 -9.32 -14.64
N ASP A 394 2.06 -9.85 -13.50
CA ASP A 394 0.69 -9.66 -13.03
C ASP A 394 0.36 -8.19 -12.79
N LEU A 395 1.24 -7.45 -12.08
CA LEU A 395 1.05 -6.02 -11.82
C LEU A 395 1.08 -5.18 -13.11
N VAL A 396 2.02 -5.45 -14.03
CA VAL A 396 2.08 -4.73 -15.31
C VAL A 396 0.81 -4.98 -16.13
N THR A 397 0.35 -6.23 -16.17
CA THR A 397 -0.83 -6.64 -16.95
C THR A 397 -2.11 -6.00 -16.40
N VAL A 398 -2.34 -6.04 -15.09
CA VAL A 398 -3.53 -5.43 -14.48
C VAL A 398 -3.52 -3.91 -14.61
N LEU A 399 -2.37 -3.26 -14.41
CA LEU A 399 -2.28 -1.80 -14.55
C LEU A 399 -2.47 -1.37 -16.00
N LYS A 400 -1.92 -2.10 -16.98
CA LYS A 400 -2.18 -1.87 -18.40
C LYS A 400 -3.68 -1.97 -18.73
N LYS A 401 -4.34 -3.02 -18.24
CA LYS A 401 -5.78 -3.27 -18.46
C LYS A 401 -6.66 -2.14 -17.91
N HIS A 402 -6.28 -1.54 -16.77
CA HIS A 402 -7.05 -0.49 -16.11
C HIS A 402 -6.61 0.94 -16.46
N GLN A 403 -5.61 1.13 -17.31
CA GLN A 403 -5.16 2.46 -17.70
C GLN A 403 -6.20 3.13 -18.64
N ASN A 404 -6.62 4.35 -18.29
CA ASN A 404 -7.54 5.14 -19.11
C ASN A 404 -6.90 5.53 -20.45
N GLU A 405 -7.74 5.93 -21.41
CA GLU A 405 -7.30 6.39 -22.73
C GLU A 405 -6.35 7.60 -22.66
N ASP A 406 -6.51 8.48 -21.68
CA ASP A 406 -5.66 9.65 -21.48
C ASP A 406 -4.31 9.32 -20.81
N GLY A 407 -4.14 8.10 -20.29
CA GLY A 407 -2.94 7.64 -19.59
C GLY A 407 -3.04 7.62 -18.07
N SER A 408 -4.12 8.15 -17.50
CA SER A 408 -4.36 8.15 -16.07
C SER A 408 -4.89 6.79 -15.56
N TRP A 409 -4.88 6.65 -14.25
CA TRP A 409 -5.71 5.67 -13.54
C TRP A 409 -6.71 6.40 -12.65
N LEU A 410 -7.84 5.75 -12.40
CA LEU A 410 -8.86 6.24 -11.49
C LEU A 410 -9.52 5.04 -10.81
N ASN A 411 -9.85 5.18 -9.54
CA ASN A 411 -10.69 4.22 -8.86
C ASN A 411 -12.13 4.75 -8.82
N SER A 412 -13.09 3.89 -9.17
CA SER A 412 -14.50 4.21 -9.04
C SER A 412 -14.93 4.37 -7.58
N ASN A 413 -14.25 3.65 -6.68
CA ASN A 413 -14.37 3.76 -5.24
C ASN A 413 -13.52 4.94 -4.74
N SER A 414 -14.16 5.92 -4.09
CA SER A 414 -13.50 7.14 -3.61
C SER A 414 -12.78 7.02 -2.26
N ALA A 415 -12.80 5.83 -1.64
CA ALA A 415 -12.08 5.60 -0.39
C ALA A 415 -10.58 5.95 -0.55
N TYR A 416 -10.01 6.54 0.50
CA TYR A 416 -8.60 6.97 0.53
C TYR A 416 -8.20 7.91 -0.62
N GLN A 417 -9.15 8.72 -1.11
CA GLN A 417 -8.97 9.70 -2.18
C GLN A 417 -8.64 9.11 -3.56
N GLU A 418 -8.90 7.82 -3.80
CA GLU A 418 -8.61 7.19 -5.10
C GLU A 418 -9.57 7.57 -6.23
N ASN A 419 -10.50 8.50 -5.97
CA ASN A 419 -11.21 9.23 -7.02
C ASN A 419 -10.39 10.40 -7.61
N SER A 420 -9.12 10.55 -7.21
CA SER A 420 -8.19 11.51 -7.75
C SER A 420 -7.28 10.87 -8.80
N PRO A 421 -7.41 11.20 -10.09
CA PRO A 421 -6.67 10.50 -11.14
C PRO A 421 -5.16 10.76 -11.07
N VAL A 422 -4.74 11.93 -10.58
CA VAL A 422 -3.32 12.22 -10.34
C VAL A 422 -2.75 11.30 -9.25
N LEU A 423 -3.51 11.07 -8.16
CA LEU A 423 -3.07 10.22 -7.06
C LEU A 423 -2.94 8.76 -7.50
N CYS A 424 -3.97 8.22 -8.15
CA CYS A 424 -3.96 6.84 -8.64
C CYS A 424 -2.86 6.62 -9.68
N THR A 425 -2.60 7.61 -10.54
CA THR A 425 -1.49 7.56 -11.49
C THR A 425 -0.13 7.53 -10.77
N ALA A 426 0.05 8.31 -9.71
CA ALA A 426 1.28 8.29 -8.92
C ALA A 426 1.50 6.92 -8.25
N TYR A 427 0.47 6.34 -7.64
CA TYR A 427 0.53 5.00 -7.04
C TYR A 427 0.79 3.90 -8.07
N ALA A 428 0.14 3.96 -9.24
CA ALA A 428 0.38 3.03 -10.33
C ALA A 428 1.83 3.10 -10.84
N LEU A 429 2.38 4.30 -11.00
CA LEU A 429 3.78 4.49 -11.39
C LEU A 429 4.76 3.94 -10.34
N GLU A 430 4.50 4.20 -9.04
CA GLU A 430 5.31 3.62 -7.96
C GLU A 430 5.26 2.09 -7.96
N ALA A 431 4.10 1.48 -8.23
CA ALA A 431 3.99 0.04 -8.42
C ALA A 431 4.82 -0.43 -9.62
N LEU A 432 4.69 0.23 -10.79
CA LEU A 432 5.39 -0.13 -12.03
C LEU A 432 6.91 0.02 -11.94
N ARG A 433 7.45 1.03 -11.26
CA ARG A 433 8.91 1.14 -11.10
C ARG A 433 9.48 0.03 -10.24
N ASN A 434 8.70 -0.48 -9.29
CA ASN A 434 9.08 -1.63 -8.48
C ASN A 434 8.95 -2.98 -9.22
N THR A 435 8.43 -3.02 -10.46
CA THR A 435 8.44 -4.23 -11.30
C THR A 435 9.65 -4.31 -12.23
N GLN A 436 10.61 -3.38 -12.13
CA GLN A 436 11.87 -3.44 -12.87
C GLN A 436 12.75 -4.60 -12.35
N LYS A 437 13.61 -5.12 -13.22
CA LYS A 437 14.61 -6.15 -12.92
C LYS A 437 15.91 -5.79 -13.62
#